data_AF-A0A1H9N4R9-F1
#
_entry.id   AF-A0A1H9N4R9-F1
#
_cell.length_a   1.000
_cell.length_b   1.000
_cell.length_c   1.000
_cell.angle_alpha   90.00
_cell.angle_beta   90.00
_cell.angle_gamma   90.00
#
_symmetry.space_group_name_H-M   'P 1'
#
loop_
_entity.id
_entity.type
_entity.pdbx_description
1 polymer ?
#
loop_
_entity_poly.entity_id
_entity_poly.type
_entity_poly.pdbx_seq_one_letter_code
_entity_poly.pdbx_strand_id
1 'polypeptide(L)'
;MKTDDLVYVSAAGCYASVFEQTDEGLCEVGLIDPRADDYSLTVPASTLVAVEDAGLEDMGRVARELVLLHLRINHGFEFDRSLHLYVGRREDADLDVMMSIGPKTPVLIARWGEVERVALEGALSSFDLPAWRDGGGLAPALDGWGWSMQVIGAGMGCSGFGHNGWPASLERLIATLGTLGIPVCWCDDDGPHASCSWDELVERRIGDQGDSASGSEDPQLPQGFDLSVFKEQL
;
A
#
# COMPACT_ATOMS: atom_id res chain seq x y z
N MET A 1 -7.53 -17.96 -13.30
CA MET A 1 -7.79 -16.62 -12.76
C MET A 1 -7.80 -15.67 -13.93
N LYS A 2 -8.35 -14.48 -13.76
CA LYS A 2 -8.37 -13.44 -14.79
C LYS A 2 -7.42 -12.33 -14.36
N THR A 3 -6.91 -11.60 -15.35
CA THR A 3 -6.26 -10.30 -15.11
C THR A 3 -7.16 -9.43 -14.25
N ASP A 4 -6.55 -8.69 -13.34
CA ASP A 4 -7.14 -7.82 -12.33
C ASP A 4 -7.90 -8.51 -11.20
N ASP A 5 -7.98 -9.85 -11.15
CA ASP A 5 -8.53 -10.56 -10.00
C ASP A 5 -7.71 -10.24 -8.73
N LEU A 6 -8.39 -9.94 -7.62
CA LEU A 6 -7.77 -9.87 -6.30
C LEU A 6 -7.52 -11.29 -5.76
N VAL A 7 -6.29 -11.55 -5.34
CA VAL A 7 -5.89 -12.86 -4.80
C VAL A 7 -5.10 -12.71 -3.51
N TYR A 8 -5.19 -13.74 -2.66
CA TYR A 8 -4.26 -13.96 -1.56
C TYR A 8 -3.16 -14.92 -2.01
N VAL A 9 -1.90 -14.50 -1.84
CA VAL A 9 -0.70 -15.25 -2.21
C VAL A 9 -0.18 -15.97 -0.98
N SER A 10 -0.56 -17.24 -0.82
CA SER A 10 -0.21 -18.03 0.38
C SER A 10 1.29 -18.11 0.67
N ALA A 11 2.13 -18.17 -0.37
CA ALA A 11 3.58 -18.26 -0.24
C ALA A 11 4.23 -16.96 0.30
N ALA A 12 3.63 -15.81 0.01
CA ALA A 12 4.12 -14.50 0.44
C ALA A 12 3.37 -13.96 1.68
N GLY A 13 2.23 -14.57 2.04
CA GLY A 13 1.41 -14.11 3.16
C GLY A 13 0.73 -12.76 2.90
N CYS A 14 0.57 -12.36 1.64
CA CYS A 14 0.09 -11.04 1.26
C CYS A 14 -1.02 -11.10 0.19
N TYR A 15 -1.61 -9.95 -0.11
CA TYR A 15 -2.58 -9.80 -1.19
C TYR A 15 -1.90 -9.30 -2.47
N ALA A 16 -2.48 -9.62 -3.62
CA ALA A 16 -1.95 -9.22 -4.90
C ALA A 16 -3.07 -9.07 -5.95
N SER A 17 -2.77 -8.31 -7.01
CA SER A 17 -3.58 -8.29 -8.23
C SER A 17 -2.95 -9.18 -9.28
N VAL A 18 -3.74 -9.96 -10.01
CA VAL A 18 -3.25 -10.77 -11.13
C VAL A 18 -2.97 -9.87 -12.34
N PHE A 19 -1.75 -9.89 -12.87
CA PHE A 19 -1.44 -9.21 -14.14
C PHE A 19 -1.72 -10.12 -15.33
N GLU A 20 -1.16 -11.32 -15.31
CA GLU A 20 -1.24 -12.26 -16.42
C GLU A 20 -1.24 -13.69 -15.90
N GLN A 21 -1.92 -14.58 -16.63
CA GLN A 21 -1.78 -16.02 -16.45
C GLN A 21 -1.22 -16.62 -17.75
N THR A 22 -0.12 -17.36 -17.63
CA THR A 22 0.49 -18.08 -18.75
C THR A 22 -0.25 -19.39 -19.04
N ASP A 23 -0.07 -19.91 -20.26
CA ASP A 23 -0.63 -21.21 -20.68
C ASP A 23 -0.10 -22.39 -19.85
N GLU A 24 1.03 -22.22 -19.17
CA GLU A 24 1.66 -23.21 -18.30
C GLU A 24 1.05 -23.24 -16.87
N GLY A 25 0.06 -22.37 -16.61
CA GLY A 25 -0.62 -22.30 -15.31
C GLY A 25 0.12 -21.49 -14.25
N LEU A 26 1.09 -20.65 -14.67
CA LEU A 26 1.74 -19.67 -13.82
C LEU A 26 0.99 -18.34 -13.90
N CYS A 27 0.94 -17.61 -12.80
CA CYS A 27 0.36 -16.27 -12.71
C CYS A 27 1.45 -15.28 -12.30
N GLU A 28 1.60 -14.20 -13.06
CA GLU A 28 2.28 -13.00 -12.58
C GLU A 28 1.29 -12.18 -11.75
N VAL A 29 1.69 -11.85 -10.52
CA VAL A 29 0.87 -11.10 -9.58
C VAL A 29 1.63 -9.90 -9.03
N GLY A 30 1.01 -8.72 -9.04
CA GLY A 30 1.53 -7.50 -8.43
C GLY A 30 1.17 -7.43 -6.96
N LEU A 31 2.18 -7.42 -6.08
CA LEU A 31 1.98 -7.49 -4.63
C LEU A 31 1.45 -6.17 -4.09
N ILE A 32 0.48 -6.28 -3.17
CA ILE A 32 -0.05 -5.17 -2.37
C ILE A 32 0.56 -5.33 -0.97
N ASP A 33 1.88 -5.21 -0.89
CA ASP A 33 2.64 -5.31 0.36
C ASP A 33 3.76 -4.27 0.35
N PRO A 34 3.78 -3.30 1.29
CA PRO A 34 4.83 -2.31 1.36
C PRO A 34 6.20 -2.88 1.75
N ARG A 35 6.25 -4.10 2.28
CA ARG A 35 7.47 -4.79 2.73
C ARG A 35 8.03 -5.76 1.70
N ALA A 36 7.32 -6.00 0.60
CA ALA A 36 7.82 -6.88 -0.44
C ALA A 36 9.05 -6.26 -1.11
N ASP A 37 10.12 -7.07 -1.22
CA ASP A 37 11.34 -6.68 -1.95
C ASP A 37 11.06 -6.54 -3.46
N ASP A 38 10.20 -7.42 -3.99
CA ASP A 38 9.78 -7.44 -5.38
C ASP A 38 8.36 -6.88 -5.54
N TYR A 39 8.15 -6.08 -6.59
CA TYR A 39 6.82 -5.56 -6.93
C TYR A 39 5.86 -6.65 -7.43
N SER A 40 6.39 -7.65 -8.14
CA SER A 40 5.59 -8.77 -8.66
C SER A 40 6.28 -10.11 -8.45
N LEU A 41 5.48 -11.16 -8.38
CA LEU A 41 5.93 -12.55 -8.30
C LEU A 41 5.29 -13.39 -9.40
N THR A 42 6.02 -14.35 -9.93
CA THR A 42 5.46 -15.41 -10.76
C THR A 42 5.25 -16.66 -9.91
N VAL A 43 4.00 -17.07 -9.72
CA VAL A 43 3.64 -18.21 -8.87
C VAL A 43 2.65 -19.15 -9.58
N PRO A 44 2.59 -20.45 -9.22
CA PRO A 44 1.56 -21.34 -9.76
C PRO A 44 0.16 -20.87 -9.34
N ALA A 45 -0.79 -20.88 -10.27
CA ALA A 45 -2.18 -20.48 -10.00
C ALA A 45 -2.85 -21.29 -8.87
N SER A 46 -2.37 -22.52 -8.60
CA SER A 46 -2.83 -23.38 -7.51
C SER A 46 -2.46 -22.88 -6.10
N THR A 47 -1.54 -21.93 -6.00
CA THR A 47 -1.10 -21.32 -4.73
C THR A 47 -1.84 -20.04 -4.37
N LEU A 48 -2.68 -19.56 -5.30
CA LEU A 48 -3.46 -18.34 -5.19
C LEU A 48 -4.88 -18.67 -4.72
N VAL A 49 -5.40 -17.85 -3.81
CA VAL A 49 -6.79 -17.93 -3.36
C VAL A 49 -7.52 -16.69 -3.85
N ALA A 50 -8.55 -16.86 -4.66
CA ALA A 50 -9.38 -15.74 -5.11
C ALA A 50 -10.09 -15.09 -3.93
N VAL A 51 -10.10 -13.76 -3.92
CA VAL A 51 -10.79 -12.92 -2.93
C VAL A 51 -12.08 -12.42 -3.57
N GLU A 52 -13.15 -12.33 -2.79
CA GLU A 52 -14.44 -11.86 -3.30
C GLU A 52 -14.43 -10.33 -3.52
N ASP A 53 -15.18 -9.87 -4.52
CA ASP A 53 -15.37 -8.44 -4.75
C ASP A 53 -16.38 -7.89 -3.74
N ALA A 54 -16.01 -6.84 -3.00
CA ALA A 54 -16.92 -6.14 -2.10
C ALA A 54 -17.85 -5.19 -2.89
N GLY A 55 -19.15 -5.29 -2.66
CA GLY A 55 -20.13 -4.29 -3.10
C GLY A 55 -20.10 -3.03 -2.22
N LEU A 56 -20.89 -2.02 -2.60
CA LEU A 56 -20.97 -0.76 -1.84
C LEU A 56 -21.54 -0.99 -0.44
N GLU A 57 -22.49 -1.91 -0.33
CA GLU A 57 -23.11 -2.33 0.92
C GLU A 57 -22.14 -3.06 1.88
N ASP A 58 -21.05 -3.60 1.36
CA ASP A 58 -20.08 -4.39 2.13
C ASP A 58 -19.01 -3.54 2.82
N MET A 59 -18.87 -2.26 2.45
CA MET A 59 -17.79 -1.39 2.91
C MET A 59 -17.71 -1.31 4.44
N GLY A 60 -18.84 -1.29 5.14
CA GLY A 60 -18.85 -1.30 6.62
C GLY A 60 -18.32 -2.61 7.22
N ARG A 61 -18.56 -3.75 6.58
CA ARG A 61 -18.04 -5.05 7.01
C ARG A 61 -16.55 -5.18 6.69
N VAL A 62 -16.14 -4.76 5.48
CA VAL A 62 -14.74 -4.68 5.05
C VAL A 62 -13.93 -3.80 6.01
N ALA A 63 -14.44 -2.62 6.38
CA ALA A 63 -13.78 -1.70 7.28
C ALA A 63 -13.63 -2.25 8.71
N ARG A 64 -14.64 -2.97 9.23
CA ARG A 64 -14.59 -3.58 10.56
C ARG A 64 -13.57 -4.71 10.67
N GLU A 65 -13.50 -5.52 9.62
CA GLU A 65 -12.58 -6.66 9.54
C GLU A 65 -11.38 -6.32 8.65
N LEU A 66 -10.95 -5.06 8.67
CA LEU A 66 -9.84 -4.57 7.85
C LEU A 66 -8.63 -5.47 8.02
N VAL A 67 -8.08 -5.91 6.90
CA VAL A 67 -6.81 -6.62 6.81
C VAL A 67 -5.77 -5.73 6.16
N LEU A 68 -6.15 -5.00 5.11
CA LEU A 68 -5.26 -4.11 4.39
C LEU A 68 -5.99 -2.86 3.91
N LEU A 69 -5.40 -1.69 4.16
CA LEU A 69 -5.67 -0.44 3.46
C LEU A 69 -4.37 0.00 2.79
N HIS A 70 -4.45 0.32 1.50
CA HIS A 70 -3.37 0.95 0.78
C HIS A 70 -3.92 2.19 0.07
N LEU A 71 -3.42 3.36 0.44
CA LEU A 71 -3.75 4.65 -0.15
C LEU A 71 -2.49 5.23 -0.79
N ARG A 72 -2.57 5.56 -2.08
CA ARG A 72 -1.53 6.30 -2.80
C ARG A 72 -2.11 7.59 -3.29
N ILE A 73 -1.39 8.68 -3.08
CA ILE A 73 -1.65 9.98 -3.66
C ILE A 73 -0.36 10.42 -4.35
N ASN A 74 -0.48 10.86 -5.59
CA ASN A 74 0.63 11.34 -6.41
C ASN A 74 0.31 12.70 -7.01
N HIS A 75 1.34 13.51 -7.26
CA HIS A 75 1.22 14.77 -7.95
C HIS A 75 2.16 14.84 -9.15
N GLY A 76 1.69 14.43 -10.33
CA GLY A 76 2.47 14.46 -11.57
C GLY A 76 3.91 13.95 -11.41
N PHE A 77 4.87 14.80 -11.78
CA PHE A 77 6.31 14.58 -11.60
C PHE A 77 6.88 15.17 -10.30
N GLU A 78 6.05 15.79 -9.45
CA GLU A 78 6.46 16.33 -8.16
C GLU A 78 6.42 15.23 -7.10
N PHE A 79 7.31 14.24 -7.25
CA PHE A 79 7.32 13.05 -6.41
C PHE A 79 7.44 13.38 -4.91
N ASP A 80 8.12 14.47 -4.53
CA ASP A 80 8.24 14.86 -3.11
C ASP A 80 6.90 15.26 -2.47
N ARG A 81 5.84 15.46 -3.28
CA ARG A 81 4.47 15.67 -2.81
C ARG A 81 3.63 14.40 -2.77
N SER A 82 4.11 13.31 -3.36
CA SER A 82 3.43 12.02 -3.31
C SER A 82 3.49 11.44 -1.91
N LEU A 83 2.44 10.75 -1.50
CA LEU A 83 2.41 10.01 -0.24
C LEU A 83 1.78 8.63 -0.46
N HIS A 84 2.39 7.62 0.15
CA HIS A 84 1.83 6.27 0.21
C HIS A 84 1.60 5.91 1.68
N LEU A 85 0.40 5.43 1.98
CA LEU A 85 0.00 4.98 3.31
C LEU A 85 -0.48 3.54 3.21
N TYR A 86 0.02 2.71 4.12
CA TYR A 86 -0.38 1.34 4.28
C TYR A 86 -0.82 1.11 5.73
N VAL A 87 -1.94 0.42 5.89
CA VAL A 87 -2.40 -0.08 7.18
C VAL A 87 -2.64 -1.57 7.04
N GLY A 88 -1.83 -2.38 7.73
CA GLY A 88 -1.87 -3.83 7.64
C GLY A 88 -2.20 -4.46 8.99
N ARG A 89 -3.08 -5.45 8.99
CA ARG A 89 -3.44 -6.19 10.19
C ARG A 89 -2.42 -7.26 10.51
N ARG A 90 -2.01 -7.32 11.77
CA ARG A 90 -1.12 -8.33 12.32
C ARG A 90 -1.90 -9.51 12.89
N GLU A 91 -1.18 -10.60 13.19
CA GLU A 91 -1.73 -11.80 13.81
C GLU A 91 -2.40 -11.53 15.17
N ASP A 92 -1.89 -10.54 15.93
CA ASP A 92 -2.43 -10.08 17.21
C ASP A 92 -3.64 -9.14 17.07
N ALA A 93 -4.13 -8.94 15.84
CA ALA A 93 -5.25 -8.08 15.46
C ALA A 93 -5.02 -6.56 15.58
N ASP A 94 -3.82 -6.14 15.98
CA ASP A 94 -3.39 -4.74 15.89
C ASP A 94 -3.09 -4.37 14.42
N LEU A 95 -3.05 -3.07 14.16
CA LEU A 95 -2.74 -2.53 12.84
C LEU A 95 -1.34 -1.89 12.84
N ASP A 96 -0.47 -2.37 11.95
CA ASP A 96 0.76 -1.66 11.59
C ASP A 96 0.42 -0.55 10.59
N VAL A 97 0.93 0.65 10.84
CA VAL A 97 0.80 1.78 9.92
C VAL A 97 2.16 2.14 9.35
N MET A 98 2.28 2.02 8.04
CA MET A 98 3.48 2.36 7.29
C MET A 98 3.21 3.51 6.33
N MET A 99 4.19 4.39 6.15
CA MET A 99 4.05 5.54 5.29
C MET A 99 5.35 5.82 4.53
N SER A 100 5.24 6.32 3.30
CA SER A 100 6.34 7.00 2.61
C SER A 100 5.90 8.31 1.99
N ILE A 101 6.90 9.16 1.74
CA ILE A 101 6.78 10.39 0.96
C ILE A 101 7.66 10.21 -0.28
N GLY A 102 7.08 10.48 -1.45
CA GLY A 102 7.72 10.24 -2.73
C GLY A 102 8.03 8.77 -3.01
N PRO A 103 9.08 8.48 -3.81
CA PRO A 103 9.36 7.14 -4.31
C PRO A 103 10.12 6.28 -3.28
N LYS A 104 10.00 6.61 -1.99
CA LYS A 104 10.72 5.95 -0.90
C LYS A 104 9.98 4.72 -0.42
N THR A 105 10.73 3.74 0.10
CA THR A 105 10.18 2.57 0.77
C THR A 105 9.38 3.01 2.01
N PRO A 106 8.13 2.57 2.18
CA PRO A 106 7.35 2.87 3.39
C PRO A 106 8.07 2.43 4.67
N VAL A 107 8.00 3.26 5.71
CA VAL A 107 8.53 2.94 7.04
C VAL A 107 7.38 2.78 8.03
N LEU A 108 7.55 1.89 9.00
CA LEU A 108 6.59 1.70 10.08
C LEU A 108 6.62 2.91 11.03
N ILE A 109 5.48 3.60 11.19
CA ILE A 109 5.38 4.85 11.97
C ILE A 109 4.43 4.75 13.17
N ALA A 110 3.51 3.79 13.17
CA ALA A 110 2.62 3.58 14.30
C ALA A 110 2.15 2.12 14.39
N ARG A 111 1.77 1.72 15.61
CA ARG A 111 0.99 0.53 15.90
C ARG A 111 -0.30 0.96 16.57
N TRP A 112 -1.41 0.51 16.00
CA TRP A 112 -2.75 0.93 16.36
C TRP A 112 -3.51 -0.22 16.98
N GLY A 113 -4.08 0.03 18.15
CA GLY A 113 -4.92 -0.93 18.85
C GLY A 113 -6.38 -0.74 18.47
N GLU A 114 -7.26 -1.19 19.37
CA GLU A 114 -8.70 -1.17 19.15
C GLU A 114 -9.28 0.24 18.95
N VAL A 115 -8.81 1.24 19.70
CA VAL A 115 -9.35 2.61 19.65
C VAL A 115 -9.11 3.24 18.27
N GLU A 116 -7.88 3.17 17.78
CA GLU A 116 -7.51 3.72 16.48
C GLU A 116 -8.16 2.93 15.33
N ARG A 117 -8.28 1.60 15.48
CA ARG A 117 -8.99 0.76 14.50
C ARG A 117 -10.46 1.18 14.37
N VAL A 118 -11.17 1.41 15.46
CA VAL A 118 -12.58 1.85 15.42
C VAL A 118 -12.72 3.22 14.76
N ALA A 119 -11.78 4.14 15.01
CA ALA A 119 -11.77 5.44 14.33
C ALA A 119 -11.57 5.29 12.81
N LEU A 120 -10.63 4.43 12.40
CA LEU A 120 -10.39 4.11 10.99
C LEU A 120 -11.61 3.42 10.33
N GLU A 121 -12.25 2.47 11.01
CA GLU A 121 -13.48 1.81 10.56
C GLU A 121 -14.55 2.85 10.23
N GLY A 122 -14.78 3.81 11.13
CA GLY A 122 -15.77 4.87 10.94
C GLY A 122 -15.47 5.77 9.74
N ALA A 123 -14.20 6.09 9.49
CA ALA A 123 -13.80 6.85 8.30
C ALA A 123 -14.03 6.06 7.00
N LEU A 124 -13.57 4.80 6.98
CA LEU A 124 -13.64 3.92 5.81
C LEU A 124 -15.07 3.50 5.44
N SER A 125 -15.95 3.29 6.42
CA SER A 125 -17.34 2.86 6.18
C SER A 125 -18.17 3.82 5.32
N SER A 126 -17.68 5.05 5.12
CA SER A 126 -18.34 6.07 4.31
C SER A 126 -17.79 6.20 2.88
N PHE A 127 -16.84 5.34 2.49
CA PHE A 127 -16.32 5.36 1.13
C PHE A 127 -17.25 4.65 0.15
N ASP A 128 -17.43 5.29 -1.00
CA ASP A 128 -18.11 4.74 -2.18
C ASP A 128 -17.03 4.24 -3.15
N LEU A 129 -16.37 3.14 -2.77
CA LEU A 129 -15.39 2.48 -3.63
C LEU A 129 -16.07 1.42 -4.48
N PRO A 130 -15.84 1.38 -5.80
CA PRO A 130 -16.37 0.31 -6.63
C PRO A 130 -15.76 -1.05 -6.25
N ALA A 131 -16.47 -2.10 -6.64
CA ALA A 131 -15.97 -3.47 -6.61
C ALA A 131 -14.59 -3.58 -7.29
N TRP A 132 -13.76 -4.50 -6.80
CA TRP A 132 -12.44 -4.75 -7.37
C TRP A 132 -12.57 -5.19 -8.84
N ARG A 133 -12.05 -4.39 -9.77
CA ARG A 133 -12.17 -4.64 -11.22
C ARG A 133 -10.93 -4.31 -12.03
N ASP A 134 -10.14 -3.35 -11.56
CA ASP A 134 -9.01 -2.78 -12.31
C ASP A 134 -7.69 -2.91 -11.53
N GLY A 135 -7.57 -3.97 -10.71
CA GLY A 135 -6.29 -4.41 -10.16
C GLY A 135 -5.57 -3.44 -9.21
N GLY A 136 -6.30 -2.50 -8.59
CA GLY A 136 -5.70 -1.49 -7.71
C GLY A 136 -4.69 -0.58 -8.42
N GLY A 137 -4.77 -0.42 -9.74
CA GLY A 137 -3.87 0.45 -10.51
C GLY A 137 -3.87 1.90 -10.01
N LEU A 138 -2.69 2.53 -10.04
CA LEU A 138 -2.58 3.98 -9.92
C LEU A 138 -2.96 4.59 -11.26
N ALA A 139 -3.92 5.52 -11.30
CA ALA A 139 -4.10 6.32 -12.51
C ALA A 139 -2.85 7.20 -12.71
N PRO A 140 -2.06 7.00 -13.79
CA PRO A 140 -0.95 7.88 -14.07
C PRO A 140 -1.51 9.27 -14.41
N ALA A 141 -1.31 10.24 -13.52
CA ALA A 141 -1.53 11.65 -13.80
C ALA A 141 -0.20 12.24 -14.25
N LEU A 142 -0.12 12.74 -15.49
CA LEU A 142 1.07 13.45 -16.00
C LEU A 142 1.12 14.89 -15.47
N ASP A 143 -0.05 15.45 -15.15
CA ASP A 143 -0.27 16.76 -14.57
C ASP A 143 -1.33 16.69 -13.45
N GLY A 144 -1.04 17.33 -12.32
CA GLY A 144 -1.96 17.40 -11.19
C GLY A 144 -2.00 16.15 -10.32
N TRP A 145 -3.08 16.04 -9.52
CA TRP A 145 -3.23 15.01 -8.51
C TRP A 145 -3.84 13.73 -9.06
N GLY A 146 -3.29 12.59 -8.65
CA GLY A 146 -3.84 11.26 -8.82
C GLY A 146 -3.95 10.53 -7.49
N TRP A 147 -4.92 9.64 -7.37
CA TRP A 147 -5.06 8.77 -6.20
C TRP A 147 -5.43 7.36 -6.58
N SER A 148 -5.07 6.40 -5.73
CA SER A 148 -5.62 5.05 -5.74
C SER A 148 -5.82 4.56 -4.32
N MET A 149 -6.89 3.81 -4.08
CA MET A 149 -7.14 3.18 -2.80
C MET A 149 -7.50 1.71 -3.02
N GLN A 150 -6.93 0.83 -2.20
CA GLN A 150 -7.28 -0.57 -2.08
C GLN A 150 -7.66 -0.85 -0.64
N VAL A 151 -8.81 -1.50 -0.42
CA VAL A 151 -9.27 -1.90 0.92
C VAL A 151 -9.69 -3.35 0.89
N ILE A 152 -9.14 -4.14 1.81
CA ILE A 152 -9.34 -5.58 1.90
C ILE A 152 -9.70 -5.92 3.34
N GLY A 153 -10.75 -6.71 3.51
CA GLY A 153 -11.27 -7.11 4.82
C GLY A 153 -12.45 -8.07 4.69
N ALA A 154 -12.72 -8.83 5.74
CA ALA A 154 -13.83 -9.82 5.77
C ALA A 154 -13.82 -10.85 4.60
N GLY A 155 -12.65 -11.13 4.02
CA GLY A 155 -12.52 -12.02 2.85
C GLY A 155 -12.91 -11.40 1.51
N MET A 156 -13.11 -10.07 1.48
CA MET A 156 -13.49 -9.32 0.29
C MET A 156 -12.55 -8.15 0.04
N GLY A 157 -12.60 -7.55 -1.15
CA GLY A 157 -11.87 -6.33 -1.46
C GLY A 157 -12.58 -5.36 -2.40
N CYS A 158 -12.27 -4.08 -2.26
CA CYS A 158 -12.69 -3.01 -3.16
C CYS A 158 -11.50 -2.11 -3.49
N SER A 159 -11.58 -1.44 -4.64
CA SER A 159 -10.52 -0.54 -5.07
C SER A 159 -11.08 0.58 -5.93
N GLY A 160 -10.42 1.74 -5.90
CA GLY A 160 -10.74 2.83 -6.82
C GLY A 160 -9.52 3.70 -7.07
N PHE A 161 -9.60 4.52 -8.12
CA PHE A 161 -8.59 5.51 -8.46
C PHE A 161 -9.25 6.71 -9.15
N GLY A 162 -8.52 7.82 -9.24
CA GLY A 162 -9.00 9.00 -9.95
C GLY A 162 -7.91 10.05 -10.14
N HIS A 163 -8.22 11.07 -10.93
CA HIS A 163 -7.37 12.22 -11.20
C HIS A 163 -8.17 13.53 -11.07
N ASN A 164 -7.51 14.62 -10.67
CA ASN A 164 -8.07 15.98 -10.66
C ASN A 164 -9.44 16.11 -9.95
N GLY A 165 -9.63 15.29 -8.91
CA GLY A 165 -10.84 15.23 -8.08
C GLY A 165 -10.71 14.17 -7.00
N TRP A 166 -11.18 14.48 -5.80
CA TRP A 166 -11.08 13.61 -4.63
C TRP A 166 -12.41 12.89 -4.37
N PRO A 167 -12.37 11.63 -3.88
CA PRO A 167 -13.59 11.03 -3.35
C PRO A 167 -14.06 11.87 -2.16
N ALA A 168 -15.36 12.12 -2.05
CA ALA A 168 -15.93 13.02 -1.03
C ALA A 168 -15.53 12.62 0.40
N SER A 169 -15.29 11.33 0.65
CA SER A 169 -14.91 10.80 1.96
C SER A 169 -13.40 10.86 2.25
N LEU A 170 -12.56 11.26 1.29
CA LEU A 170 -11.10 11.31 1.47
C LEU A 170 -10.67 12.36 2.48
N GLU A 171 -11.27 13.55 2.45
CA GLU A 171 -10.98 14.61 3.42
C GLU A 171 -11.20 14.11 4.86
N ARG A 172 -12.30 13.39 5.10
CA ARG A 172 -12.60 12.78 6.41
C ARG A 172 -11.57 11.73 6.79
N LEU A 173 -11.13 10.88 5.85
CA LEU A 173 -10.07 9.91 6.11
C LEU A 173 -8.78 10.62 6.53
N ILE A 174 -8.34 11.61 5.77
CA ILE A 174 -7.10 12.35 6.03
C ILE A 174 -7.17 13.09 7.37
N ALA A 175 -8.30 13.73 7.69
CA ALA A 175 -8.51 14.36 8.99
C ALA A 175 -8.49 13.35 10.15
N THR A 176 -9.06 12.15 9.93
CA THR A 176 -9.01 11.05 10.92
C THR A 176 -7.59 10.58 11.13
N LEU A 177 -6.84 10.30 10.05
CA LEU A 177 -5.43 9.90 10.10
C LEU A 177 -4.57 10.93 10.83
N GLY A 178 -4.77 12.23 10.55
CA GLY A 178 -4.09 13.32 11.26
C GLY A 178 -4.41 13.35 12.76
N THR A 179 -5.67 13.11 13.12
CA THR A 179 -6.10 13.01 14.54
C THR A 179 -5.47 11.79 15.24
N LEU A 180 -5.22 10.71 14.50
CA LEU A 180 -4.54 9.50 14.97
C LEU A 180 -3.00 9.64 14.97
N GLY A 181 -2.47 10.82 14.65
CA GLY A 181 -1.04 11.13 14.73
C GLY A 181 -0.22 10.79 13.48
N ILE A 182 -0.86 10.38 12.39
CA ILE A 182 -0.20 10.21 11.08
C ILE A 182 0.14 11.60 10.52
N PRO A 183 1.35 11.83 9.99
CA PRO A 183 1.77 13.14 9.52
C PRO A 183 1.17 13.44 8.14
N VAL A 184 -0.15 13.57 8.08
CA VAL A 184 -0.92 13.98 6.91
C VAL A 184 -1.91 15.08 7.29
N CYS A 185 -2.26 15.93 6.32
CA CYS A 185 -3.27 16.96 6.48
C CYS A 185 -4.04 17.19 5.18
N TRP A 186 -5.19 17.84 5.30
CA TRP A 186 -5.94 18.34 4.16
C TRP A 186 -5.66 19.84 4.00
N CYS A 187 -5.29 20.25 2.78
CA CYS A 187 -5.11 21.64 2.39
C CYS A 187 -6.32 22.06 1.55
N ASP A 188 -7.05 23.09 1.96
CA ASP A 188 -8.34 23.49 1.36
C ASP A 188 -8.29 23.68 -0.17
N ASP A 189 -7.17 24.21 -0.69
CA ASP A 189 -7.00 24.51 -2.11
C ASP A 189 -6.18 23.46 -2.90
N ASP A 190 -5.57 22.48 -2.22
CA ASP A 190 -4.57 21.57 -2.83
C ASP A 190 -4.81 20.08 -2.46
N GLY A 191 -5.73 19.79 -1.54
CA GLY A 191 -6.07 18.43 -1.13
C GLY A 191 -5.07 17.82 -0.12
N PRO A 192 -4.93 16.48 -0.08
CA PRO A 192 -4.17 15.76 0.92
C PRO A 192 -2.65 15.89 0.74
N HIS A 193 -1.97 16.18 1.84
CA HIS A 193 -0.52 16.38 1.91
C HIS A 193 0.10 15.61 3.06
N ALA A 194 1.39 15.26 2.92
CA ALA A 194 2.21 14.97 4.08
C ALA A 194 2.47 16.26 4.87
N SER A 195 2.35 16.20 6.20
CA SER A 195 2.59 17.35 7.10
C SER A 195 4.01 17.38 7.67
N CYS A 196 4.88 16.48 7.22
CA CYS A 196 6.30 16.45 7.53
C CYS A 196 7.12 16.11 6.28
N SER A 197 8.42 16.33 6.36
CA SER A 197 9.41 15.86 5.38
C SER A 197 9.69 14.36 5.53
N TRP A 198 10.37 13.78 4.54
CA TRP A 198 10.86 12.40 4.62
C TRP A 198 11.81 12.18 5.81
N ASP A 199 12.73 13.11 6.06
CA ASP A 199 13.71 12.97 7.14
C ASP A 199 13.01 12.94 8.51
N GLU A 200 12.02 13.81 8.73
CA GLU A 200 11.20 13.81 9.94
C GLU A 200 10.35 12.54 10.06
N LEU A 201 9.88 11.97 8.95
CA LEU A 201 9.14 10.69 8.94
C LEU A 201 10.05 9.53 9.37
N VAL A 202 11.29 9.52 8.90
CA VAL A 202 12.30 8.52 9.28
C VAL A 202 12.66 8.62 10.76
N GLU A 203 12.73 9.82 11.33
CA GLU A 203 12.93 10.01 12.77
C GLU A 203 11.77 9.46 13.61
N ARG A 204 10.54 9.47 13.06
CA ARG A 204 9.34 8.91 13.70
C ARG A 204 9.22 7.39 13.59
N ARG A 205 10.03 6.75 12.76
CA ARG A 205 9.90 5.30 12.52
C ARG A 205 10.01 4.55 13.85
N ILE A 206 9.09 3.61 14.05
CA ILE A 206 9.22 2.67 15.16
C ILE A 206 9.99 1.45 14.65
N GLY A 207 10.96 0.99 15.43
CA GLY A 207 11.72 -0.20 15.07
C GLY A 207 10.81 -1.42 14.94
N ASP A 208 11.07 -2.28 13.96
CA ASP A 208 10.55 -3.64 13.96
C ASP A 208 11.18 -4.39 15.14
N GLN A 209 10.46 -4.43 16.26
CA GLN A 209 10.81 -5.33 17.35
C GLN A 209 10.10 -6.66 17.09
N GLY A 210 10.75 -7.47 16.26
CA GLY A 210 10.42 -8.87 15.99
C GLY A 210 11.60 -9.53 15.25
N ASP A 211 12.49 -10.17 16.02
CA ASP A 211 13.64 -11.01 15.60
C ASP A 211 14.61 -10.38 14.58
N SER A 212 15.76 -9.82 14.95
CA SER A 212 16.88 -10.57 15.54
C SER A 212 17.97 -9.62 16.03
N ALA A 213 18.65 -10.02 17.09
CA ALA A 213 19.95 -9.49 17.47
C ALA A 213 20.99 -9.73 16.36
N SER A 214 21.58 -8.66 15.83
CA SER A 214 23.03 -8.56 15.55
C SER A 214 23.34 -7.18 14.99
N GLY A 215 24.12 -6.40 15.73
CA GLY A 215 24.95 -5.38 15.09
C GLY A 215 26.02 -6.06 14.24
N SER A 216 26.28 -5.52 13.06
CA SER A 216 27.61 -5.40 12.47
C SER A 216 27.49 -4.82 11.06
N GLU A 217 28.07 -3.63 10.91
CA GLU A 217 28.94 -3.19 9.80
C GLU A 217 28.39 -3.21 8.36
N ASP A 218 28.57 -2.06 7.71
CA ASP A 218 28.42 -1.83 6.27
C ASP A 218 28.97 -3.00 5.43
N PRO A 219 28.27 -3.43 4.36
CA PRO A 219 28.81 -4.41 3.45
C PRO A 219 30.00 -3.78 2.68
N GLN A 220 31.22 -4.11 3.11
CA GLN A 220 32.41 -3.90 2.29
C GLN A 220 32.30 -4.79 1.05
N LEU A 221 32.29 -4.16 -0.12
CA LEU A 221 32.46 -4.84 -1.40
C LEU A 221 33.75 -5.69 -1.37
N PRO A 222 33.74 -6.93 -1.90
CA PRO A 222 34.95 -7.73 -2.00
C PRO A 222 36.01 -6.96 -2.80
N GLN A 223 37.19 -6.76 -2.20
CA GLN A 223 38.32 -6.20 -2.94
C GLN A 223 38.67 -7.13 -4.12
N GLY A 224 38.50 -6.62 -5.34
CA GLY A 224 38.85 -7.33 -6.56
C GLY A 224 37.81 -7.34 -7.68
N PHE A 225 36.65 -6.69 -7.52
CA PHE A 225 35.67 -6.58 -8.60
C PHE A 225 36.03 -5.43 -9.56
N ASP A 226 36.61 -5.77 -10.71
CA ASP A 226 36.92 -4.83 -11.80
C ASP A 226 35.70 -4.67 -12.72
N LEU A 227 35.07 -3.48 -12.68
CA LEU A 227 33.90 -3.12 -13.48
C LEU A 227 34.24 -2.77 -14.95
N SER A 228 35.48 -2.94 -15.39
CA SER A 228 35.87 -2.68 -16.78
C SER A 228 35.40 -3.75 -17.78
N VAL A 229 34.90 -4.90 -17.32
CA VAL A 229 34.51 -6.03 -18.18
C VAL A 229 33.13 -5.85 -18.86
N PHE A 230 32.30 -4.92 -18.41
CA PHE A 230 30.94 -4.73 -18.94
C PHE A 230 30.81 -3.60 -20.00
N LYS A 231 31.91 -3.14 -20.60
CA LYS A 231 31.89 -2.04 -21.58
C LYS A 231 32.00 -2.42 -23.06
N GLU A 232 32.01 -3.70 -23.42
CA GLU A 232 31.96 -4.10 -24.84
C GLU A 232 30.88 -5.16 -25.08
N GLN A 233 29.62 -4.69 -25.20
CA GLN A 233 28.57 -5.26 -26.04
C GLN A 233 27.34 -4.34 -26.01
N LEU A 234 27.48 -3.18 -26.66
CA LEU A 234 26.39 -2.39 -27.24
C LEU A 234 26.81 -2.02 -28.68
#